data_AF-A0A243SCH9-F1
#
_entry.id   AF-A0A243SCH9-F1
#
_cell.length_a   1.000
_cell.length_b   1.000
_cell.length_c   1.000
_cell.angle_alpha   90.00
_cell.angle_beta   90.00
_cell.angle_gamma   90.00
#
_symmetry.space_group_name_H-M   'P 1'
#
loop_
_entity.id
_entity.type
_entity.pdbx_description
1 polymer ?
#
loop_
_entity_poly.entity_id
_entity_poly.type
_entity_poly.pdbx_seq_one_letter_code
_entity_poly.pdbx_strand_id
1 'polypeptide(L)'
;MTEKLFELEKQLDNFGVKTNLDQNTLLLFPENFREIHSYKLFGDNLLAIPAGENDEMEKPFSFLSSKQTLELFDSEFRTEQMNDFIQIGNVFGSTEIVLLNKARNTVHIFHISDICDKDWLTYKLETEICELEVFIQNLRPQTVCCFANRKSYSEYNVFEIRDNFKLLNDGNITEYSEEKTVWEAYHKLVDESVDKGFEVHYAPRKILERLG
;
A
#
# COMPACT_ATOMS: atom_id res chain seq x y z
N MET A 1 -19.45 -2.72 -6.50
CA MET A 1 -18.25 -1.95 -6.13
C MET A 1 -18.51 -1.06 -4.91
N THR A 2 -19.51 -0.17 -4.95
CA THR A 2 -19.91 0.75 -3.85
C THR A 2 -19.96 0.12 -2.45
N GLU A 3 -20.77 -0.93 -2.25
CA GLU A 3 -20.91 -1.57 -0.93
C GLU A 3 -19.58 -2.12 -0.40
N LYS A 4 -18.73 -2.65 -1.30
CA LYS A 4 -17.39 -3.15 -0.95
C LYS A 4 -16.46 -2.01 -0.54
N LEU A 5 -16.47 -0.90 -1.28
CA LEU A 5 -15.67 0.29 -0.96
C LEU A 5 -16.08 0.89 0.38
N PHE A 6 -17.37 0.88 0.70
CA PHE A 6 -17.89 1.34 1.97
C PHE A 6 -17.44 0.46 3.15
N GLU A 7 -17.52 -0.87 3.02
CA GLU A 7 -17.01 -1.76 4.06
C GLU A 7 -15.49 -1.66 4.22
N LEU A 8 -14.77 -1.52 3.11
CA LEU A 8 -13.31 -1.31 3.13
C LEU A 8 -12.95 0.02 3.81
N GLU A 9 -13.66 1.11 3.52
CA GLU A 9 -13.46 2.41 4.17
C GLU A 9 -13.63 2.32 5.69
N LYS A 10 -14.61 1.55 6.17
CA LYS A 10 -14.77 1.29 7.61
C LYS A 10 -13.59 0.53 8.21
N GLN A 11 -13.10 -0.49 7.51
CA GLN A 11 -11.93 -1.27 7.97
C GLN A 11 -10.66 -0.43 7.99
N LEU A 12 -10.54 0.51 7.06
CA LEU A 12 -9.37 1.38 6.92
C LEU A 12 -9.52 2.72 7.65
N ASP A 13 -10.58 2.97 8.42
CA ASP A 13 -11.03 4.31 8.83
C ASP A 13 -9.92 5.27 9.29
N ASN A 14 -9.03 4.80 10.18
CA ASN A 14 -7.93 5.60 10.73
C ASN A 14 -6.63 5.59 9.89
N PHE A 15 -6.58 4.78 8.83
CA PHE A 15 -5.43 4.57 7.95
C PHE A 15 -5.61 5.24 6.60
N GLY A 16 -6.87 5.33 6.16
CA GLY A 16 -7.26 5.96 4.92
C GLY A 16 -7.50 7.46 5.09
N VAL A 17 -7.14 8.20 4.06
CA VAL A 17 -7.50 9.61 3.85
C VAL A 17 -8.23 9.74 2.52
N LYS A 18 -8.91 10.87 2.33
CA LYS A 18 -9.49 11.20 1.02
C LYS A 18 -8.40 11.62 0.05
N THR A 19 -8.65 11.44 -1.24
CA THR A 19 -7.77 11.98 -2.27
C THR A 19 -7.68 13.50 -2.17
N ASN A 20 -6.50 14.03 -2.47
CA ASN A 20 -6.29 15.48 -2.62
C ASN A 20 -6.25 15.91 -4.10
N LEU A 21 -6.62 15.01 -5.02
CA LEU A 21 -6.72 15.33 -6.44
C LEU A 21 -7.89 16.27 -6.72
N ASP A 22 -7.66 17.30 -7.53
CA ASP A 22 -8.71 18.21 -7.96
C ASP A 22 -9.64 17.56 -8.99
N GLN A 23 -10.84 18.13 -9.15
CA GLN A 23 -11.87 17.58 -10.04
C GLN A 23 -11.41 17.43 -11.49
N ASN A 24 -10.53 18.30 -12.01
CA ASN A 24 -10.06 18.19 -13.38
C ASN A 24 -9.10 17.02 -13.54
N THR A 25 -8.21 16.81 -12.56
CA THR A 25 -7.31 15.65 -12.54
C THR A 25 -8.11 14.34 -12.46
N LEU A 26 -9.20 14.31 -11.69
CA LEU A 26 -10.09 13.14 -11.60
C LEU A 26 -10.75 12.78 -12.95
N LEU A 27 -10.93 13.74 -13.87
CA LEU A 27 -11.51 13.46 -15.19
C LEU A 27 -10.62 12.56 -16.07
N LEU A 28 -9.33 12.45 -15.75
CA LEU A 28 -8.39 11.58 -16.46
C LEU A 28 -8.66 10.09 -16.19
N PHE A 29 -9.31 9.78 -15.08
CA PHE A 29 -9.65 8.41 -14.70
C PHE A 29 -10.99 7.99 -15.31
N PRO A 30 -11.17 6.68 -15.61
CA PRO A 30 -12.45 6.11 -16.03
C PRO A 30 -13.58 6.40 -15.04
N GLU A 31 -14.81 6.52 -15.53
CA GLU A 31 -15.97 6.86 -14.70
C GLU A 31 -16.16 5.90 -13.52
N ASN A 32 -16.01 4.59 -13.78
CA ASN A 32 -16.06 3.55 -12.76
C ASN A 32 -14.94 3.65 -11.72
N PHE A 33 -13.80 4.25 -12.05
CA PHE A 33 -12.68 4.44 -11.13
C PHE A 33 -12.83 5.70 -10.27
N ARG A 34 -13.49 6.74 -10.79
CA ARG A 34 -13.69 8.01 -10.07
C ARG A 34 -14.45 7.82 -8.75
N GLU A 35 -15.28 6.78 -8.64
CA GLU A 35 -15.99 6.46 -7.40
C GLU A 35 -15.03 6.19 -6.23
N ILE A 36 -13.88 5.53 -6.47
CA ILE A 36 -12.87 5.20 -5.45
C ILE A 36 -12.36 6.48 -4.76
N HIS A 37 -12.22 7.56 -5.52
CA HIS A 37 -11.76 8.86 -5.03
C HIS A 37 -12.71 9.53 -4.02
N SER A 38 -13.94 9.02 -3.86
CA SER A 38 -14.87 9.52 -2.84
C SER A 38 -14.65 8.92 -1.44
N TYR A 39 -13.95 7.79 -1.34
CA TYR A 39 -13.71 7.03 -0.11
C TYR A 39 -12.33 7.35 0.50
N LYS A 40 -12.19 7.11 1.81
CA LYS A 40 -10.90 7.16 2.51
C LYS A 40 -10.08 5.90 2.23
N LEU A 41 -9.60 5.76 1.00
CA LEU A 41 -8.75 4.64 0.58
C LEU A 41 -7.37 5.09 0.11
N PHE A 42 -7.02 6.36 0.35
CA PHE A 42 -5.72 6.94 0.00
C PHE A 42 -4.85 6.99 1.25
N GLY A 43 -3.52 6.97 1.11
CA GLY A 43 -2.63 7.06 2.27
C GLY A 43 -1.37 6.22 2.10
N ASP A 44 -0.34 6.55 2.88
CA ASP A 44 1.01 5.99 2.71
C ASP A 44 1.20 4.63 3.39
N ASN A 45 0.24 4.18 4.19
CA ASN A 45 0.34 2.97 5.03
C ASN A 45 -0.71 1.92 4.65
N LEU A 46 -1.01 1.77 3.37
CA LEU A 46 -1.85 0.68 2.89
C LEU A 46 -0.95 -0.40 2.30
N LEU A 47 -1.29 -1.66 2.53
CA LEU A 47 -0.71 -2.79 1.81
C LEU A 47 -1.67 -3.18 0.71
N ALA A 48 -1.13 -3.48 -0.47
CA ALA A 48 -1.87 -4.22 -1.47
C ALA A 48 -1.43 -5.68 -1.42
N ILE A 49 -2.37 -6.61 -1.45
CA ILE A 49 -2.07 -8.03 -1.60
C ILE A 49 -2.75 -8.49 -2.87
N PRO A 50 -2.04 -8.80 -3.96
CA PRO A 50 -2.68 -9.54 -5.01
C PRO A 50 -3.05 -10.91 -4.45
N ALA A 51 -4.24 -11.40 -4.77
CA ALA A 51 -4.76 -12.66 -4.24
C ALA A 51 -3.83 -13.85 -4.62
N GLY A 52 -2.84 -14.13 -3.78
CA GLY A 52 -1.82 -15.16 -3.98
C GLY A 52 -0.66 -15.02 -2.98
N GLU A 53 -0.16 -16.16 -2.49
CA GLU A 53 0.82 -16.35 -1.41
C GLU A 53 2.24 -15.77 -1.66
N ASN A 54 2.38 -14.75 -2.51
CA ASN A 54 3.68 -14.22 -2.89
C ASN A 54 4.01 -12.97 -2.07
N ASP A 55 4.85 -13.16 -1.05
CA ASP A 55 5.33 -12.10 -0.14
C ASP A 55 5.95 -10.89 -0.89
N GLU A 56 6.49 -11.11 -2.10
CA GLU A 56 7.02 -10.04 -2.95
C GLU A 56 5.99 -8.96 -3.29
N MET A 57 4.70 -9.27 -3.19
CA MET A 57 3.63 -8.35 -3.54
C MET A 57 2.92 -7.74 -2.34
N GLU A 58 3.23 -8.17 -1.11
CA GLU A 58 2.74 -7.54 0.13
C GLU A 58 3.53 -6.27 0.45
N LYS A 59 3.60 -5.36 -0.51
CA LYS A 59 4.36 -4.12 -0.35
C LYS A 59 3.44 -2.98 0.08
N PRO A 60 3.94 -2.06 0.93
CA PRO A 60 3.20 -0.85 1.22
C PRO A 60 3.05 -0.05 -0.06
N PHE A 61 1.89 0.54 -0.22
CA PHE A 61 1.43 1.17 -1.42
C PHE A 61 0.81 2.51 -1.05
N SER A 62 1.14 3.54 -1.83
CA SER A 62 0.51 4.85 -1.74
C SER A 62 -0.19 5.14 -3.05
N PHE A 63 -1.51 5.33 -2.98
CA PHE A 63 -2.26 5.87 -4.10
C PHE A 63 -1.76 7.26 -4.44
N LEU A 64 -1.76 7.57 -5.74
CA LEU A 64 -1.45 8.89 -6.24
C LEU A 64 -2.42 9.91 -5.64
N SER A 65 -1.85 10.85 -4.88
CA SER A 65 -2.59 11.86 -4.13
C SER A 65 -2.34 13.28 -4.64
N SER A 66 -1.43 13.46 -5.61
CA SER A 66 -1.07 14.76 -6.18
C SER A 66 -0.90 14.72 -7.70
N LYS A 67 -1.18 15.84 -8.37
CA LYS A 67 -1.09 15.98 -9.83
C LYS A 67 0.35 15.87 -10.37
N GLN A 68 1.34 16.29 -9.58
CA GLN A 68 2.74 16.38 -10.02
C GLN A 68 3.30 15.01 -10.46
N THR A 69 2.99 13.96 -9.70
CA THR A 69 3.42 12.60 -10.03
C THR A 69 2.84 12.13 -11.37
N LEU A 70 1.58 12.48 -11.64
CA LEU A 70 0.92 12.13 -12.90
C LEU A 70 1.55 12.86 -14.09
N GLU A 71 1.85 14.16 -13.94
CA GLU A 71 2.50 14.96 -14.98
C GLU A 71 3.91 14.46 -15.30
N LEU A 72 4.68 14.11 -14.27
CA LEU A 72 6.02 13.54 -14.44
C LEU A 72 5.95 12.25 -15.25
N PHE A 73 5.07 11.33 -14.84
CA PHE A 73 4.89 10.06 -15.51
C PHE A 73 4.48 10.21 -16.97
N ASP A 74 3.52 11.09 -17.24
CA ASP A 74 3.08 11.39 -18.60
C ASP A 74 4.21 12.00 -19.44
N SER A 75 5.05 12.85 -18.86
CA SER A 75 6.15 13.48 -19.58
C SER A 75 7.32 12.53 -19.88
N GLU A 76 7.61 11.59 -18.98
CA GLU A 76 8.77 10.71 -19.08
C GLU A 76 8.46 9.39 -19.81
N PHE A 77 7.24 8.85 -19.67
CA PHE A 77 6.96 7.47 -20.04
C PHE A 77 5.84 7.30 -21.06
N ARG A 78 5.03 8.33 -21.33
CA ARG A 78 3.87 8.21 -22.23
C ARG A 78 4.26 7.94 -23.69
N THR A 79 5.47 8.30 -24.11
CA THR A 79 5.98 7.93 -25.44
C THR A 79 6.28 6.43 -25.57
N GLU A 80 6.45 5.72 -24.46
CA GLU A 80 6.80 4.30 -24.43
C GLU A 80 5.63 3.40 -24.00
N GLN A 81 4.56 3.98 -23.43
CA GLN A 81 3.41 3.25 -22.92
C GLN A 81 2.17 3.36 -23.81
N MET A 82 1.33 2.33 -23.78
CA MET A 82 0.01 2.37 -24.44
C MET A 82 -0.91 3.38 -23.74
N ASN A 83 -1.67 4.16 -24.52
CA ASN A 83 -2.60 5.19 -24.04
C ASN A 83 -3.65 4.70 -23.02
N ASP A 84 -3.77 3.39 -22.82
CA ASP A 84 -4.73 2.76 -21.92
C ASP A 84 -4.24 2.63 -20.48
N PHE A 85 -2.97 2.90 -20.20
CA PHE A 85 -2.44 2.85 -18.85
C PHE A 85 -2.46 4.23 -18.17
N ILE A 86 -2.85 4.24 -16.90
CA ILE A 86 -2.87 5.42 -16.04
C ILE A 86 -2.15 5.04 -14.74
N GLN A 87 -1.20 5.85 -14.29
CA GLN A 87 -0.60 5.66 -12.98
C GLN A 87 -1.64 5.93 -11.87
N ILE A 88 -1.79 4.96 -10.98
CA ILE A 88 -2.68 5.06 -9.81
C ILE A 88 -1.91 5.16 -8.50
N GLY A 89 -0.59 4.93 -8.50
CA GLY A 89 0.24 5.10 -7.31
C GLY A 89 1.65 4.55 -7.46
N ASN A 90 2.32 4.37 -6.32
CA ASN A 90 3.67 3.85 -6.22
C ASN A 90 3.78 2.87 -5.05
N VAL A 91 4.69 1.92 -5.17
CA VAL A 91 5.14 1.13 -4.04
C VAL A 91 5.98 2.02 -3.13
N PHE A 92 5.68 2.02 -1.83
CA PHE A 92 6.35 2.86 -0.85
C PHE A 92 7.85 2.53 -0.75
N GLY A 93 8.69 3.56 -0.72
CA GLY A 93 10.15 3.39 -0.61
C GLY A 93 10.80 2.73 -1.83
N SER A 94 10.08 2.62 -2.94
CA SER A 94 10.52 1.96 -4.17
C SER A 94 10.30 2.84 -5.40
N THR A 95 11.03 2.52 -6.47
CA THR A 95 10.86 3.09 -7.82
C THR A 95 9.79 2.37 -8.63
N GLU A 96 9.11 1.37 -8.05
CA GLU A 96 8.02 0.64 -8.71
C GLU A 96 6.76 1.50 -8.85
N ILE A 97 6.18 1.49 -10.04
CA ILE A 97 5.01 2.26 -10.42
C ILE A 97 3.81 1.33 -10.57
N VAL A 98 2.67 1.73 -10.02
CA VAL A 98 1.41 0.97 -10.11
C VAL A 98 0.49 1.60 -11.15
N LEU A 99 0.08 0.80 -12.12
CA LEU A 99 -0.73 1.22 -13.26
C LEU A 99 -2.10 0.55 -13.27
N LEU A 100 -3.10 1.33 -13.66
CA LEU A 100 -4.41 0.84 -14.08
C LEU A 100 -4.44 0.74 -15.61
N ASN A 101 -4.75 -0.44 -16.14
CA ASN A 101 -5.20 -0.59 -17.51
C ASN A 101 -6.69 -0.24 -17.60
N LYS A 102 -7.02 0.90 -18.19
CA LYS A 102 -8.39 1.41 -18.26
C LYS A 102 -9.32 0.60 -19.16
N ALA A 103 -8.77 -0.14 -20.13
CA ALA A 103 -9.55 -0.96 -21.05
C ALA A 103 -9.95 -2.30 -20.41
N ARG A 104 -9.09 -2.85 -19.56
CA ARG A 104 -9.27 -4.19 -18.95
C ARG A 104 -9.63 -4.15 -17.46
N ASN A 105 -9.55 -2.99 -16.80
CA ASN A 105 -9.66 -2.86 -15.34
C ASN A 105 -8.68 -3.78 -14.59
N THR A 106 -7.44 -3.85 -15.06
CA THR A 106 -6.38 -4.69 -14.45
C THR A 106 -5.29 -3.79 -13.87
N VAL A 107 -4.66 -4.28 -12.81
CA VAL A 107 -3.56 -3.59 -12.12
C VAL A 107 -2.24 -4.24 -12.52
N HIS A 108 -1.24 -3.39 -12.77
CA HIS A 108 0.11 -3.78 -13.15
C HIS A 108 1.12 -3.04 -12.28
N ILE A 109 2.26 -3.67 -12.01
CA ILE A 109 3.41 -3.03 -11.36
C ILE A 109 4.63 -3.27 -12.24
N PHE A 110 5.41 -2.23 -12.47
CA PHE A 110 6.69 -2.33 -13.16
C PHE A 110 7.72 -1.40 -12.52
N HIS A 111 8.99 -1.67 -12.77
CA HIS A 111 10.10 -0.89 -12.27
C HIS A 111 10.60 0.10 -13.34
N ILE A 112 11.01 1.31 -12.97
CA ILE A 112 11.47 2.32 -13.96
C ILE A 112 12.58 1.79 -14.89
N SER A 113 13.47 0.93 -14.39
CA SER A 113 14.51 0.31 -15.22
C SER A 113 13.97 -0.57 -16.35
N ASP A 114 12.74 -1.08 -16.22
CA ASP A 114 12.11 -1.96 -17.22
C ASP A 114 11.89 -1.21 -18.54
N ILE A 115 11.81 0.13 -18.52
CA ILE A 115 11.66 0.96 -19.73
C ILE A 115 12.86 0.85 -20.67
N CYS A 116 14.06 0.58 -20.13
CA CYS A 116 15.25 0.37 -20.93
C CYS A 116 15.20 -0.94 -21.75
N ASP A 117 14.37 -1.91 -21.34
CA ASP A 117 14.17 -3.20 -22.01
C ASP A 117 12.73 -3.29 -22.51
N LYS A 118 12.52 -2.92 -23.77
CA LYS A 118 11.17 -2.84 -24.36
C LYS A 118 10.45 -4.18 -24.41
N ASP A 119 11.18 -5.29 -24.55
CA ASP A 119 10.58 -6.62 -24.58
C ASP A 119 10.08 -6.98 -23.17
N TRP A 120 10.86 -6.67 -22.15
CA TRP A 120 10.48 -6.85 -20.76
C TRP A 120 9.32 -5.94 -20.33
N LEU A 121 9.35 -4.66 -20.72
CA LEU A 121 8.26 -3.72 -20.49
C LEU A 121 6.96 -4.22 -21.15
N THR A 122 7.04 -4.67 -22.41
CA THR A 122 5.87 -5.22 -23.12
C THR A 122 5.32 -6.43 -22.38
N TYR A 123 6.18 -7.38 -21.99
CA TYR A 123 5.79 -8.54 -21.21
C TYR A 123 5.08 -8.15 -19.89
N LYS A 124 5.60 -7.16 -19.15
CA LYS A 124 5.00 -6.66 -17.89
C LYS A 124 3.66 -5.97 -18.11
N LEU A 125 3.50 -5.22 -19.21
CA LEU A 125 2.23 -4.58 -19.55
C LEU A 125 1.18 -5.57 -20.07
N GLU A 126 1.61 -6.69 -20.67
CA GLU A 126 0.73 -7.80 -21.06
C GLU A 126 0.35 -8.70 -19.88
N THR A 127 1.20 -8.76 -18.85
CA THR A 127 1.02 -9.58 -17.65
C THR A 127 0.43 -8.75 -16.51
N GLU A 128 -0.88 -8.88 -16.30
CA GLU A 128 -1.56 -8.30 -15.14
C GLU A 128 -1.12 -8.96 -13.83
N ILE A 129 -1.16 -8.18 -12.74
CA ILE A 129 -0.99 -8.70 -11.39
C ILE A 129 -2.30 -9.28 -10.89
N CYS A 130 -3.37 -8.49 -11.02
CA CYS A 130 -4.73 -8.90 -10.72
C CYS A 130 -5.74 -7.93 -11.34
N GLU A 131 -7.02 -8.33 -11.30
CA GLU A 131 -8.12 -7.43 -11.57
C GLU A 131 -8.17 -6.30 -10.52
N LEU A 132 -8.57 -5.10 -10.93
CA LEU A 132 -8.67 -3.94 -10.04
C LEU A 132 -9.61 -4.19 -8.86
N GLU A 133 -10.73 -4.89 -9.07
CA GLU A 133 -11.65 -5.20 -7.99
C GLU A 133 -10.98 -6.08 -6.92
N VAL A 134 -10.21 -7.08 -7.35
CA VAL A 134 -9.42 -7.93 -6.45
C VAL A 134 -8.36 -7.10 -5.73
N PHE A 135 -7.64 -6.22 -6.45
CA PHE A 135 -6.65 -5.33 -5.85
C PHE A 135 -7.24 -4.49 -4.72
N ILE A 136 -8.39 -3.85 -4.96
CA ILE A 136 -9.08 -3.01 -3.97
C ILE A 136 -9.56 -3.84 -2.77
N GLN A 137 -10.17 -5.00 -3.01
CA GLN A 137 -10.68 -5.87 -1.95
C GLN A 137 -9.59 -6.38 -1.00
N ASN A 138 -8.35 -6.42 -1.47
CA ASN A 138 -7.22 -6.89 -0.69
C ASN A 138 -6.36 -5.75 -0.12
N LEU A 139 -6.82 -4.50 -0.23
CA LEU A 139 -6.19 -3.42 0.50
C LEU A 139 -6.38 -3.64 2.00
N ARG A 140 -5.29 -3.54 2.75
CA ARG A 140 -5.31 -3.63 4.21
C ARG A 140 -4.39 -2.59 4.83
N PRO A 141 -4.53 -2.27 6.11
CA PRO A 141 -3.54 -1.45 6.80
C PRO A 141 -2.16 -2.12 6.79
N GLN A 142 -1.09 -1.34 6.60
CA GLN A 142 0.26 -1.77 6.93
C GLN A 142 0.44 -1.72 8.46
N THR A 143 0.77 -2.87 9.05
CA THR A 143 0.88 -3.05 10.50
C THR A 143 2.22 -3.65 10.93
N VAL A 144 3.11 -4.01 10.00
CA VAL A 144 4.42 -4.56 10.36
C VAL A 144 5.33 -3.48 10.94
N CYS A 145 5.87 -3.74 12.12
CA CYS A 145 6.91 -2.95 12.76
C CYS A 145 8.17 -3.80 12.98
N CYS A 146 9.33 -3.16 12.83
CA CYS A 146 10.64 -3.72 13.10
C CYS A 146 11.49 -2.71 13.88
N PHE A 147 11.88 -3.11 15.08
CA PHE A 147 12.75 -2.36 15.98
C PHE A 147 14.04 -3.15 16.16
N ALA A 148 15.19 -2.50 16.10
CA ALA A 148 16.49 -3.16 16.24
C ALA A 148 17.41 -2.42 17.21
N ASN A 149 18.23 -3.17 17.95
CA ASN A 149 19.29 -2.60 18.76
C ASN A 149 20.41 -2.07 17.85
N ARG A 150 20.67 -0.77 17.87
CA ARG A 150 21.75 -0.14 17.10
C ARG A 150 23.13 -0.72 17.36
N LYS A 151 23.36 -1.29 18.54
CA LYS A 151 24.65 -1.90 18.93
C LYS A 151 24.74 -3.38 18.55
N SER A 152 23.62 -4.03 18.24
CA SER A 152 23.51 -5.48 18.04
C SER A 152 22.31 -5.80 17.15
N TYR A 153 22.50 -5.80 15.82
CA TYR A 153 21.40 -6.06 14.87
C TYR A 153 20.77 -7.46 14.97
N SER A 154 21.39 -8.38 15.72
CA SER A 154 20.79 -9.67 16.09
C SER A 154 19.71 -9.56 17.18
N GLU A 155 19.63 -8.42 17.87
CA GLU A 155 18.57 -8.10 18.82
C GLU A 155 17.56 -7.19 18.15
N TYR A 156 16.39 -7.74 17.82
CA TYR A 156 15.30 -7.03 17.19
C TYR A 156 13.96 -7.53 17.73
N ASN A 157 12.92 -6.70 17.61
CA ASN A 157 11.54 -7.08 17.80
C ASN A 157 10.78 -6.83 16.50
N VAL A 158 10.06 -7.84 16.01
CA VAL A 158 9.16 -7.72 14.86
C VAL A 158 7.76 -8.12 15.29
N PHE A 159 6.80 -7.27 15.01
CA PHE A 159 5.40 -7.55 15.29
C PHE A 159 4.47 -6.97 14.23
N GLU A 160 3.32 -7.63 14.05
CA GLU A 160 2.38 -7.38 12.96
C GLU A 160 0.95 -7.70 13.43
N ILE A 161 -0.02 -6.89 13.03
CA ILE A 161 -1.44 -7.22 13.16
C ILE A 161 -1.91 -7.89 11.87
N ARG A 162 -2.34 -9.14 11.95
CA ARG A 162 -2.93 -9.91 10.85
C ARG A 162 -4.43 -10.09 11.06
N ASP A 163 -5.18 -10.03 9.95
CA ASP A 163 -6.63 -10.27 9.91
C ASP A 163 -7.44 -9.47 10.96
N ASN A 164 -6.96 -8.29 11.37
CA ASN A 164 -7.53 -7.41 12.43
C ASN A 164 -7.62 -8.01 13.85
N PHE A 165 -7.48 -9.33 14.02
CA PHE A 165 -7.70 -10.03 15.29
C PHE A 165 -6.46 -10.80 15.81
N LYS A 166 -5.39 -10.86 15.02
CA LYS A 166 -4.19 -11.64 15.35
C LYS A 166 -2.98 -10.73 15.49
N LEU A 167 -2.21 -10.89 16.55
CA LEU A 167 -0.94 -10.22 16.77
C LEU A 167 0.19 -11.24 16.63
N LEU A 168 1.03 -11.08 15.62
CA LEU A 168 2.29 -11.79 15.48
C LEU A 168 3.36 -11.03 16.28
N ASN A 169 4.12 -11.74 17.11
CA ASN A 169 5.30 -11.20 17.81
C ASN A 169 6.32 -12.33 18.03
N ASP A 170 7.56 -12.14 17.58
CA ASP A 170 8.66 -13.11 17.70
C ASP A 170 8.28 -14.54 17.25
N GLY A 171 7.52 -14.63 16.15
CA GLY A 171 7.04 -15.90 15.58
C GLY A 171 5.83 -16.52 16.30
N ASN A 172 5.36 -15.93 17.40
CA ASN A 172 4.15 -16.36 18.09
C ASN A 172 2.94 -15.57 17.64
N ILE A 173 1.82 -16.26 17.40
CA ILE A 173 0.54 -15.63 17.06
C ILE A 173 -0.35 -15.65 18.30
N THR A 174 -0.85 -14.48 18.69
CA THR A 174 -1.88 -14.32 19.72
C THR A 174 -3.18 -13.85 19.08
N GLU A 175 -4.27 -14.56 19.30
CA GLU A 175 -5.60 -14.18 18.80
C GLU A 175 -6.40 -13.43 19.88
N TYR A 176 -7.14 -12.41 19.47
CA TYR A 176 -7.99 -11.59 20.33
C TYR A 176 -9.44 -11.62 19.83
N SER A 177 -10.38 -11.48 20.76
CA SER A 177 -11.81 -11.42 20.44
C SER A 177 -12.28 -10.07 19.89
N GLU A 178 -11.48 -9.01 20.10
CA GLU A 178 -11.84 -7.63 19.74
C GLU A 178 -10.63 -6.92 19.11
N GLU A 179 -10.86 -6.24 17.99
CA GLU A 179 -9.83 -5.50 17.24
C GLU A 179 -9.16 -4.41 18.10
N LYS A 180 -9.94 -3.70 18.92
CA LYS A 180 -9.42 -2.66 19.82
C LYS A 180 -8.33 -3.20 20.75
N THR A 181 -8.55 -4.40 21.28
CA THR A 181 -7.61 -5.06 22.20
C THR A 181 -6.32 -5.46 21.48
N VAL A 182 -6.39 -5.85 20.20
CA VAL A 182 -5.20 -6.12 19.39
C VAL A 182 -4.36 -4.87 19.24
N TRP A 183 -4.97 -3.73 18.90
CA TRP A 183 -4.27 -2.46 18.75
C TRP A 183 -3.62 -1.98 20.04
N GLU A 184 -4.31 -2.12 21.18
CA GLU A 184 -3.74 -1.81 22.50
C GLU A 184 -2.51 -2.67 22.81
N ALA A 185 -2.60 -3.98 22.57
CA ALA A 185 -1.47 -4.90 22.75
C ALA A 185 -0.30 -4.60 21.80
N TYR A 186 -0.60 -4.29 20.54
CA TYR A 186 0.37 -3.87 19.54
C TYR A 186 1.11 -2.59 19.95
N HIS A 187 0.38 -1.57 20.42
CA HIS A 187 0.99 -0.33 20.89
C HIS A 187 1.88 -0.56 22.11
N LYS A 188 1.49 -1.46 23.03
CA LYS A 188 2.31 -1.86 24.17
C LYS A 188 3.66 -2.47 23.71
N LEU A 189 3.66 -3.34 22.69
CA LEU A 189 4.90 -3.91 22.14
C LEU A 189 5.81 -2.85 21.50
N VAL A 190 5.22 -1.86 20.83
CA VAL A 190 5.97 -0.70 20.32
C VAL A 190 6.64 0.04 21.47
N ASP A 191 5.88 0.40 22.51
CA ASP A 191 6.39 1.17 23.65
C ASP A 191 7.48 0.39 24.39
N GLU A 192 7.28 -0.92 24.61
CA GLU A 192 8.29 -1.81 25.21
C GLU A 192 9.58 -1.90 24.38
N SER A 193 9.49 -1.85 23.05
CA SER A 193 10.66 -1.86 22.16
C SER A 193 11.46 -0.56 22.27
N VAL A 194 10.75 0.58 22.34
CA VAL A 194 11.36 1.89 22.55
C VAL A 194 12.01 1.99 23.93
N ASP A 195 11.34 1.49 24.98
CA ASP A 195 11.86 1.48 26.36
C ASP A 195 13.14 0.63 26.50
N LYS A 196 13.28 -0.43 25.70
CA LYS A 196 14.53 -1.23 25.60
C LYS A 196 15.67 -0.46 24.92
N GLY A 197 15.41 0.71 24.36
CA GLY A 197 16.37 1.52 23.61
C GLY A 197 16.60 1.02 22.17
N PHE A 198 15.67 0.26 21.60
CA PHE A 198 15.75 -0.14 20.19
C PHE A 198 15.35 1.03 19.29
N GLU A 199 16.00 1.14 18.13
CA GLU A 199 15.68 2.13 17.12
C GLU A 199 14.68 1.54 16.11
N VAL A 200 13.78 2.39 15.59
CA VAL A 200 12.84 1.99 14.53
C VAL A 200 13.62 1.77 13.25
N HIS A 201 13.62 0.55 12.74
CA HIS A 201 14.20 0.24 11.44
C HIS A 201 13.15 0.37 10.33
N TYR A 202 11.94 -0.12 10.59
CA TYR A 202 10.79 0.04 9.71
C TYR A 202 9.49 0.02 10.53
N ALA A 203 8.56 0.93 10.24
CA ALA A 203 7.25 0.97 10.87
C ALA A 203 6.25 1.70 9.96
N PRO A 204 4.94 1.47 10.12
CA PRO A 204 3.93 2.28 9.44
C PRO A 204 4.10 3.75 9.85
N ARG A 205 3.92 4.69 8.92
CA ARG A 205 4.07 6.13 9.17
C ARG A 205 3.24 6.64 10.34
N LYS A 206 2.04 6.10 10.60
CA LYS A 206 1.25 6.46 11.79
C LYS A 206 1.95 6.12 13.12
N ILE A 207 2.78 5.08 13.11
CA ILE A 207 3.58 4.69 14.28
C ILE A 207 4.78 5.62 14.38
N LEU A 208 5.44 5.94 13.26
CA LEU A 208 6.51 6.94 13.22
C LEU A 208 6.03 8.29 13.77
N GLU A 209 4.90 8.80 13.27
CA GLU A 209 4.29 10.06 13.73
C GLU A 209 3.90 10.06 15.21
N ARG A 210 3.53 8.88 15.76
CA ARG A 210 3.27 8.73 17.21
C ARG A 210 4.55 8.84 18.03
N LEU A 211 5.67 8.35 17.49
CA LEU A 211 6.95 8.26 18.20
C LEU A 211 7.75 9.58 18.15
N GLY A 212 7.46 10.49 17.21
CA GLY A 212 8.03 11.84 17.13
C GLY A 212 8.94 12.02 15.93
#